data_AF-A0A8J1LVD4-F1
#
_entry.id   AF-A0A8J1LVD4-F1
#
_cell.length_a   1.000
_cell.length_b   1.000
_cell.length_c   1.000
_cell.angle_alpha   90.00
_cell.angle_beta   90.00
_cell.angle_gamma   90.00
#
_symmetry.space_group_name_H-M   'P 1'
#
loop_
_entity.id
_entity.type
_entity.pdbx_description
1 polymer ?
#
loop_
_entity_poly.entity_id
_entity_poly.type
_entity_poly.pdbx_seq_one_letter_code
_entity_poly.pdbx_strand_id
1 'polypeptide(L)'
;MALSDHKDPRQSFLYKLSQKKGLEHFKNVILVSALQDYLVPYHSARIEMCKDAVKGDELGAVYNEMLRNLLEPVLHNENCNFVRYDVSFDLAKSFLSFAGIEGHLALISSWQYLDNFFQNAGLKYFE
;
A
#
# COMPACT_ATOMS: atom_id res chain seq x y z
N MET A 1 5.57 -11.78 -4.77
CA MET A 1 5.44 -12.67 -3.59
C MET A 1 4.09 -13.36 -3.71
N ALA A 2 4.06 -14.69 -3.76
CA ALA A 2 2.83 -15.47 -4.01
C ALA A 2 2.49 -16.30 -2.76
N LEU A 3 1.20 -16.62 -2.56
CA LEU A 3 0.69 -17.50 -1.49
C LEU A 3 1.05 -18.98 -1.73
N SER A 4 2.24 -19.24 -2.26
CA SER A 4 2.66 -20.52 -2.85
C SER A 4 3.46 -21.41 -1.90
N ASP A 5 3.71 -20.96 -0.67
CA ASP A 5 4.40 -21.72 0.37
C ASP A 5 3.52 -22.82 0.99
N HIS A 6 2.22 -22.85 0.66
CA HIS A 6 1.30 -23.90 1.06
C HIS A 6 0.23 -24.15 -0.02
N LYS A 7 -0.34 -25.37 -0.07
CA LYS A 7 -1.41 -25.74 -1.03
C LYS A 7 -2.72 -24.99 -0.76
N ASP A 8 -3.13 -24.98 0.51
CA ASP A 8 -4.20 -24.10 0.99
C ASP A 8 -3.64 -22.67 1.20
N PRO A 9 -4.10 -21.67 0.44
CA PRO A 9 -3.60 -20.29 0.53
C PRO A 9 -3.87 -19.65 1.91
N ARG A 10 -4.87 -20.11 2.68
CA ARG A 10 -5.12 -19.65 4.06
C ARG A 10 -4.12 -20.20 5.08
N GLN A 11 -3.33 -21.19 4.70
CA GLN A 11 -2.24 -21.69 5.52
C GLN A 11 -0.88 -21.07 5.18
N SER A 12 -0.82 -20.27 4.11
CA SER A 12 0.38 -19.52 3.73
C SER A 12 0.83 -18.59 4.85
N PHE A 13 2.14 -18.35 4.91
CA PHE A 13 2.74 -17.42 5.84
C PHE A 13 2.13 -16.02 5.73
N LEU A 14 1.94 -15.53 4.50
CA LEU A 14 1.45 -14.16 4.26
C LEU A 14 -0.02 -14.00 4.70
N TYR A 15 -0.87 -15.01 4.49
CA TYR A 15 -2.23 -15.00 5.01
C TYR A 15 -2.24 -14.96 6.55
N LYS A 16 -1.47 -15.85 7.20
CA LYS A 16 -1.36 -15.88 8.67
C LYS A 16 -0.78 -14.58 9.23
N LEU A 17 0.12 -13.95 8.50
CA LEU A 17 0.67 -12.63 8.86
C LEU A 17 -0.40 -11.54 8.79
N SER A 18 -1.29 -11.57 7.78
CA SER A 18 -2.38 -10.59 7.67
C SER A 18 -3.31 -10.60 8.89
N GLN A 19 -3.46 -11.75 9.57
CA GLN A 19 -4.29 -11.91 10.77
C GLN A 19 -3.64 -11.39 12.05
N LYS A 20 -2.36 -11.00 12.02
CA LYS A 20 -1.68 -10.47 13.19
C LYS A 20 -2.02 -8.99 13.36
N LYS A 21 -2.26 -8.61 14.61
CA LYS A 21 -2.35 -7.21 15.02
C LYS A 21 -1.07 -6.47 14.64
N GLY A 22 -1.20 -5.21 14.25
CA GLY A 22 -0.05 -4.40 13.87
C GLY A 22 -0.40 -2.94 13.61
N LEU A 23 -1.08 -2.67 12.50
CA LEU A 23 -1.34 -1.31 12.04
C LEU A 23 -2.20 -0.50 13.03
N GLU A 24 -3.11 -1.15 13.76
CA GLU A 24 -3.97 -0.50 14.73
C GLU A 24 -3.24 0.02 15.98
N HIS A 25 -1.97 -0.35 16.17
CA HIS A 25 -1.15 0.16 17.27
C HIS A 25 -0.61 1.57 17.02
N PHE A 26 -0.66 2.06 15.77
CA PHE A 26 -0.19 3.38 15.41
C PHE A 26 -1.31 4.41 15.52
N LYS A 27 -1.00 5.62 16.04
CA LYS A 27 -1.94 6.77 16.02
C LYS A 27 -2.25 7.20 14.58
N ASN A 28 -1.27 7.13 13.69
CA ASN A 28 -1.39 7.55 12.29
C ASN A 28 -0.74 6.49 11.37
N VAL A 29 -1.50 5.97 10.40
CA VAL A 29 -1.03 5.09 9.33
C VAL A 29 -1.21 5.84 8.01
N ILE A 30 -0.09 6.25 7.41
CA ILE A 30 -0.07 7.05 6.19
C ILE A 30 0.54 6.21 5.08
N LEU A 31 -0.26 5.89 4.07
CA LEU A 31 0.20 5.20 2.87
C LEU A 31 0.42 6.21 1.76
N VAL A 32 1.60 6.20 1.16
CA VAL A 32 1.95 7.11 0.08
C VAL A 32 2.33 6.26 -1.13
N SER A 33 1.68 6.51 -2.27
CA SER A 33 1.89 5.74 -3.49
C SER A 33 1.99 6.66 -4.70
N ALA A 34 2.85 6.31 -5.66
CA ALA A 34 2.90 6.96 -6.96
C ALA A 34 2.24 6.10 -8.03
N LEU A 35 1.45 6.70 -8.92
CA LEU A 35 0.88 5.99 -10.08
C LEU A 35 1.96 5.52 -11.05
N GLN A 36 3.10 6.21 -11.06
CA GLN A 36 4.27 5.91 -11.88
C GLN A 36 5.19 4.84 -11.26
N ASP A 37 4.91 4.36 -10.03
CA ASP A 37 5.63 3.23 -9.44
C ASP A 37 5.02 1.92 -9.98
N TYR A 38 5.72 1.32 -10.93
CA TYR A 38 5.38 -0.01 -11.46
C TYR A 38 6.28 -1.12 -10.90
N LEU A 39 7.16 -0.79 -9.95
CA LEU A 39 8.02 -1.77 -9.28
C LEU A 39 7.22 -2.55 -8.24
N VAL A 40 6.31 -1.88 -7.54
CA VAL A 40 5.34 -2.49 -6.61
C VAL A 40 3.94 -2.37 -7.20
N PRO A 41 3.11 -3.43 -7.18
CA PRO A 41 1.73 -3.31 -7.61
C PRO A 41 1.01 -2.19 -6.84
N TYR A 42 0.44 -1.25 -7.58
CA TYR A 42 -0.16 -0.03 -7.03
C TYR A 42 -1.17 -0.31 -5.89
N HIS A 43 -2.03 -1.30 -6.07
CA HIS A 43 -3.01 -1.70 -5.06
C HIS A 43 -2.37 -2.26 -3.78
N SER A 44 -1.21 -2.93 -3.89
CA SER A 44 -0.48 -3.46 -2.72
C SER A 44 0.15 -2.34 -1.91
N ALA A 45 0.72 -1.31 -2.55
CA ALA A 45 1.29 -0.15 -1.86
C ALA A 45 0.23 0.63 -1.04
N ARG A 46 -1.03 0.48 -1.42
CA ARG A 46 -2.19 1.17 -0.83
C ARG A 46 -3.02 0.30 0.09
N ILE A 47 -2.69 -0.99 0.22
CA ILE A 47 -3.51 -1.98 0.92
C ILE A 47 -4.97 -1.85 0.45
N GLU A 48 -5.22 -2.05 -0.84
CA GLU A 48 -6.55 -1.89 -1.44
C GLU A 48 -6.89 -3.05 -2.39
N MET A 49 -8.18 -3.18 -2.70
CA MET A 49 -8.67 -4.24 -3.58
C MET A 49 -8.20 -4.02 -5.02
N CYS A 50 -7.64 -5.07 -5.64
CA CYS A 50 -7.28 -5.04 -7.06
C CYS A 50 -8.43 -5.57 -7.93
N LYS A 51 -8.49 -5.12 -9.19
CA LYS A 51 -9.54 -5.54 -10.14
C LYS A 51 -9.59 -7.04 -10.37
N ASP A 52 -8.45 -7.72 -10.33
CA ASP A 52 -8.38 -9.16 -10.54
C ASP A 52 -9.01 -9.95 -9.39
N ALA A 53 -8.82 -9.50 -8.15
CA ALA A 53 -9.42 -10.15 -6.98
C ALA A 53 -10.94 -10.02 -6.92
N VAL A 54 -11.53 -9.02 -7.61
CA VAL A 54 -12.99 -8.82 -7.67
C VAL A 54 -13.68 -9.88 -8.56
N LYS A 55 -12.92 -10.62 -9.37
CA LYS A 55 -13.46 -11.70 -10.21
C LYS A 55 -14.02 -12.87 -9.40
N GLY A 56 -13.75 -12.94 -8.10
CA GLY A 56 -14.41 -13.85 -7.16
C GLY A 56 -13.93 -15.30 -7.22
N ASP A 57 -12.74 -15.55 -7.76
CA ASP A 57 -12.09 -16.85 -7.62
C ASP A 57 -11.61 -17.06 -6.17
N GLU A 58 -11.18 -18.28 -5.85
CA GLU A 58 -10.73 -18.64 -4.50
C GLU A 58 -9.61 -17.72 -4.00
N LEU A 59 -8.67 -17.35 -4.88
CA LEU A 59 -7.57 -16.45 -4.55
C LEU A 59 -8.04 -15.02 -4.29
N GLY A 60 -9.02 -14.53 -5.04
CA GLY A 60 -9.65 -13.23 -4.83
C GLY A 60 -10.37 -13.15 -3.49
N ALA A 61 -11.06 -14.23 -3.08
CA ALA A 61 -11.67 -14.31 -1.75
C ALA A 61 -10.62 -14.26 -0.64
N VAL A 62 -9.54 -15.03 -0.76
CA VAL A 62 -8.42 -15.03 0.20
C VAL A 62 -7.74 -13.66 0.26
N TYR A 63 -7.54 -13.01 -0.88
CA TYR A 63 -6.98 -11.66 -0.96
C TYR A 63 -7.87 -10.64 -0.25
N ASN A 64 -9.19 -10.71 -0.45
CA ASN A 64 -10.15 -9.84 0.25
C ASN A 64 -10.14 -10.08 1.77
N GLU A 65 -10.08 -11.33 2.21
CA GLU A 65 -9.92 -11.67 3.64
C GLU A 65 -8.64 -11.05 4.22
N MET A 66 -7.51 -11.15 3.52
CA MET A 66 -6.26 -10.54 3.96
C MET A 66 -6.35 -9.01 4.05
N LEU A 67 -6.99 -8.35 3.09
CA LEU A 67 -7.23 -6.90 3.15
C LEU A 67 -8.08 -6.51 4.35
N ARG A 68 -9.16 -7.26 4.62
CA ARG A 68 -10.02 -7.02 5.78
C ARG A 68 -9.28 -7.22 7.09
N ASN A 69 -8.47 -8.27 7.21
CA ASN A 69 -7.65 -8.50 8.41
C ASN A 69 -6.72 -7.31 8.71
N LEU A 70 -6.18 -6.67 7.68
CA LEU A 70 -5.29 -5.51 7.82
C LEU A 70 -6.04 -4.19 8.06
N LEU A 71 -7.16 -3.97 7.35
CA LEU A 71 -7.84 -2.67 7.34
C LEU A 71 -8.92 -2.54 8.41
N GLU A 72 -9.69 -3.58 8.70
CA GLU A 72 -10.80 -3.48 9.67
C GLU A 72 -10.34 -3.04 11.07
N PRO A 73 -9.23 -3.56 11.64
CA PRO A 73 -8.76 -3.11 12.95
C PRO A 73 -8.38 -1.63 12.98
N VAL A 74 -7.88 -1.11 11.86
CA VAL A 74 -7.46 0.28 11.70
C VAL A 74 -8.68 1.18 11.50
N LEU A 75 -9.58 0.82 10.59
CA LEU A 75 -10.75 1.63 10.22
C LEU A 75 -11.80 1.70 11.33
N HIS A 76 -11.88 0.70 12.21
CA HIS A 76 -12.79 0.71 13.36
C HIS A 76 -12.16 1.29 14.63
N ASN A 77 -10.88 1.66 14.61
CA ASN A 77 -10.21 2.26 15.76
C ASN A 77 -10.28 3.79 15.67
N GLU A 78 -11.13 4.41 16.48
CA GLU A 78 -11.30 5.87 16.54
C GLU A 78 -10.01 6.62 16.92
N ASN A 79 -9.03 5.94 17.53
CA ASN A 79 -7.74 6.51 17.89
C ASN A 79 -6.67 6.31 16.80
N CYS A 80 -7.03 5.75 15.65
CA CYS A 80 -6.13 5.47 14.54
C CYS A 80 -6.58 6.22 13.28
N ASN A 81 -5.75 7.17 12.83
CA ASN A 81 -5.99 7.87 11.57
C ASN A 81 -5.36 7.07 10.42
N PHE A 82 -6.17 6.67 9.44
CA PHE A 82 -5.69 6.00 8.23
C PHE A 82 -5.90 6.87 7.00
N VAL A 83 -4.82 7.20 6.30
CA VAL A 83 -4.87 8.10 5.15
C VAL A 83 -4.01 7.56 4.01
N ARG A 84 -4.53 7.69 2.79
CA ARG A 84 -3.82 7.39 1.54
C ARG A 84 -3.54 8.66 0.78
N TYR A 85 -2.30 8.86 0.37
CA TYR A 85 -1.89 9.95 -0.51
C TYR A 85 -1.43 9.39 -1.86
N ASP A 86 -1.95 10.02 -2.91
CA ASP A 86 -1.55 9.77 -4.28
C ASP A 86 -0.59 10.84 -4.75
N VAL A 87 0.54 10.38 -5.26
CA VAL A 87 1.60 11.23 -5.78
C VAL A 87 1.68 11.02 -7.28
N SER A 88 1.81 12.11 -8.01
CA SER A 88 2.06 12.07 -9.44
C SER A 88 3.33 12.85 -9.74
N PHE A 89 4.26 12.18 -10.42
CA PHE A 89 5.49 12.81 -10.90
C PHE A 89 5.38 13.12 -12.39
N ASP A 90 5.79 14.34 -12.76
CA ASP A 90 6.02 14.69 -14.16
C ASP A 90 7.41 14.18 -14.55
N LEU A 91 7.46 12.91 -14.99
CA LEU A 91 8.69 12.22 -15.34
C LEU A 91 8.98 12.38 -16.83
N ALA A 92 10.27 12.53 -17.16
CA ALA A 92 10.70 12.50 -18.55
C ALA A 92 10.34 11.14 -19.18
N LYS A 93 10.03 11.13 -20.49
CA LYS A 93 9.78 9.88 -21.21
C LYS A 93 11.11 9.16 -21.43
N SER A 94 11.41 8.22 -20.53
CA SER A 94 12.61 7.41 -20.50
C SER A 94 12.21 5.92 -20.41
N PHE A 95 13.13 5.02 -20.69
CA PHE A 95 12.88 3.59 -20.44
C PHE A 95 12.66 3.30 -18.95
N LEU A 96 13.32 4.05 -18.06
CA LEU A 96 13.21 3.89 -16.61
C LEU A 96 11.87 4.38 -16.07
N SER A 97 11.31 5.46 -16.62
CA SER A 97 9.95 5.91 -16.28
C SER A 97 8.89 5.01 -16.88
N PHE A 98 9.12 4.42 -18.06
CA PHE A 98 8.24 3.39 -18.60
C PHE A 98 8.25 2.12 -17.74
N ALA A 99 9.41 1.69 -17.27
CA ALA A 99 9.54 0.56 -16.36
C ALA A 99 9.05 0.86 -14.92
N GLY A 100 8.71 2.13 -14.63
CA GLY A 100 8.22 2.59 -13.32
C GLY A 100 9.28 2.72 -12.23
N ILE A 101 10.56 2.45 -12.56
CA ILE A 101 11.69 2.59 -11.64
C ILE A 101 11.88 4.07 -11.27
N GLU A 102 11.76 4.96 -12.24
CA GLU A 102 11.93 6.39 -12.01
C GLU A 102 10.85 6.94 -11.07
N GLY A 103 9.60 6.46 -11.18
CA GLY A 103 8.52 6.82 -10.25
C GLY A 103 8.77 6.30 -8.83
N HIS A 104 9.25 5.07 -8.69
CA HIS A 104 9.64 4.50 -7.40
C HIS A 104 10.77 5.30 -6.74
N LEU A 105 11.84 5.59 -7.49
CA LEU A 105 12.97 6.37 -6.99
C LEU A 105 12.58 7.80 -6.62
N ALA A 106 11.71 8.44 -7.42
CA ALA A 106 11.23 9.79 -7.14
C ALA A 106 10.48 9.88 -5.81
N LEU A 107 9.68 8.87 -5.46
CA LEU A 107 8.95 8.84 -4.19
C LEU A 107 9.87 8.89 -2.96
N ILE A 108 11.04 8.24 -3.04
CA ILE A 108 11.98 8.09 -1.92
C ILE A 108 13.07 9.17 -1.95
N SER A 109 13.49 9.59 -3.14
CA SER A 109 14.72 10.37 -3.34
C SER A 109 14.47 11.84 -3.70
N SER A 110 13.25 12.20 -4.09
CA SER A 110 12.93 13.59 -4.43
C SER A 110 12.77 14.42 -3.16
N TRP A 111 13.81 15.19 -2.83
CA TRP A 111 13.79 16.12 -1.71
C TRP A 111 12.66 17.14 -1.84
N GLN A 112 12.44 17.69 -3.04
CA GLN A 112 11.38 18.67 -3.29
C GLN A 112 9.99 18.09 -3.03
N TYR A 113 9.75 16.84 -3.42
CA TYR A 113 8.51 16.16 -3.11
C TYR A 113 8.36 15.93 -1.61
N LEU A 114 9.37 15.37 -0.95
CA LEU A 114 9.32 15.09 0.49
C LEU A 114 9.06 16.38 1.29
N ASP A 115 9.79 17.46 0.99
CA ASP A 115 9.62 18.75 1.66
C ASP A 115 8.19 19.30 1.47
N ASN A 116 7.69 19.31 0.23
CA ASN A 116 6.31 19.73 -0.05
C ASN A 116 5.28 18.83 0.64
N PHE A 117 5.49 17.51 0.64
CA PHE A 117 4.59 16.56 1.28
C PHE A 117 4.53 16.81 2.79
N PHE A 118 5.68 16.93 3.45
CA PHE A 118 5.72 17.18 4.89
C PHE A 118 5.10 18.54 5.23
N GLN A 119 5.51 19.62 4.56
CA GLN A 119 5.00 20.96 4.84
C GLN A 119 3.48 21.10 4.64
N ASN A 120 2.93 20.49 3.58
CA ASN A 120 1.53 20.72 3.22
C ASN A 120 0.56 19.63 3.74
N ALA A 121 1.05 18.43 4.03
CA ALA A 121 0.19 17.28 4.31
C ALA A 121 0.65 16.37 5.45
N GLY A 122 1.96 16.16 5.60
CA GLY A 122 2.54 15.16 6.49
C GLY A 122 2.72 15.62 7.93
N LEU A 123 3.14 16.86 8.17
CA LEU A 123 3.54 17.36 9.50
C LEU A 123 2.41 17.28 10.53
N LYS A 124 1.15 17.51 10.12
CA LYS A 124 -0.02 17.44 11.00
C LYS A 124 -0.24 16.07 11.69
N TYR A 125 0.42 15.01 11.21
CA TYR A 125 0.35 13.68 11.82
C TYR A 125 1.48 13.40 12.82
N PHE A 126 2.44 14.32 12.99
CA PHE A 126 3.54 14.23 13.96
C PHE A 126 3.37 15.18 15.15
N GLU A 127 2.21 15.85 15.23
CA GLU A 127 1.79 16.69 16.35
C GLU A 127 1.13 15.88 17.49
#